data_AF-A0A1G1ZWB2-F1
#
_entry.id   AF-A0A1G1ZWB2-F1
#
_cell.length_a   1.000
_cell.length_b   1.000
_cell.length_c   1.000
_cell.angle_alpha   90.00
_cell.angle_beta   90.00
_cell.angle_gamma   90.00
#
_symmetry.space_group_name_H-M   'P 1'
#
loop_
_entity.id
_entity.type
_entity.pdbx_description
1 polymer ?
#
loop_
_entity_poly.entity_id
_entity_poly.type
_entity_poly.pdbx_seq_one_letter_code
_entity_poly.pdbx_strand_id
1 'polypeptide(L)'
;MKPLFDSSENYIEELKKRAKKTRAYTSYQLTGLEIANILGDWSHKALYIRLAKKHGEGKLLELAKSVAEKKNVVNKGAYFMKVLKGKWL
;
A
#
# COMPACT_ATOMS: atom_id res chain seq x y z
N MET A 1 -10.77 -7.62 14.91
CA MET A 1 -10.28 -7.52 13.52
C MET A 1 -11.47 -7.84 12.62
N LYS A 2 -11.96 -6.88 11.81
CA LYS A 2 -13.12 -7.12 10.93
C LYS A 2 -12.71 -8.10 9.82
N PRO A 3 -13.55 -9.10 9.49
CA PRO A 3 -13.23 -10.10 8.47
C PRO A 3 -13.14 -9.44 7.10
N LEU A 4 -12.14 -9.86 6.31
CA LEU A 4 -11.83 -9.37 4.95
C LEU A 4 -12.80 -9.87 3.86
N PHE A 5 -13.93 -10.49 4.24
CA PHE A 5 -14.97 -10.96 3.33
C PHE A 5 -16.18 -10.03 3.34
N ASP A 6 -15.92 -8.72 3.37
CA ASP A 6 -16.94 -7.73 3.09
C ASP A 6 -16.98 -7.55 1.57
N SER A 7 -18.18 -7.54 0.97
CA SER A 7 -18.39 -7.53 -0.48
C SER A 7 -17.46 -6.53 -1.19
N SER A 8 -16.99 -6.87 -2.39
CA SER A 8 -16.11 -6.04 -3.21
C SER A 8 -16.57 -4.58 -3.30
N GLU A 9 -17.89 -4.34 -3.26
CA GLU A 9 -18.52 -3.02 -3.17
C GLU A 9 -18.21 -2.25 -1.87
N ASN A 10 -18.29 -2.88 -0.70
CA ASN A 10 -17.97 -2.24 0.58
C ASN A 10 -16.49 -1.87 0.69
N TYR A 11 -15.61 -2.71 0.14
CA TYR A 11 -14.19 -2.40 0.04
C TYR A 11 -13.93 -1.20 -0.87
N ILE A 12 -14.57 -1.15 -2.05
CA ILE A 12 -14.48 -0.02 -2.99
C ILE A 12 -15.04 1.27 -2.36
N GLU A 13 -16.14 1.21 -1.61
CA GLU A 13 -16.68 2.37 -0.89
C GLU A 13 -15.73 2.88 0.19
N GLU A 14 -15.14 1.99 0.98
CA GLU A 14 -14.13 2.35 1.97
C GLU A 14 -12.92 3.02 1.31
N LEU A 15 -12.47 2.50 0.15
CA LEU A 15 -11.42 3.14 -0.65
C LEU A 15 -11.85 4.54 -1.11
N LYS A 16 -13.08 4.73 -1.60
CA LYS A 16 -13.60 6.05 -2.00
C LYS A 16 -13.69 7.03 -0.83
N LYS A 17 -14.20 6.60 0.32
CA LYS A 17 -14.27 7.40 1.56
C LYS A 17 -12.88 7.84 2.00
N ARG A 18 -11.91 6.91 1.98
CA ARG A 18 -10.51 7.19 2.32
C ARG A 18 -9.86 8.13 1.31
N ALA A 19 -10.10 7.94 0.01
CA ALA A 19 -9.59 8.82 -1.05
C ALA A 19 -10.05 10.26 -0.86
N LYS A 20 -11.33 10.47 -0.55
CA LYS A 20 -11.90 11.80 -0.27
C LYS A 20 -11.27 12.45 0.97
N LYS A 21 -11.08 11.69 2.06
CA LYS A 21 -10.42 12.18 3.28
C LYS A 21 -8.94 12.50 3.08
N THR A 22 -8.25 11.72 2.24
CA THR A 22 -6.81 11.85 1.99
C THR A 22 -6.47 12.71 0.77
N ARG A 23 -7.47 13.20 0.04
CA ARG A 23 -7.32 13.98 -1.19
C ARG A 23 -6.48 13.23 -2.25
N ALA A 24 -6.73 11.94 -2.41
CA ALA A 24 -6.16 11.16 -3.50
C ALA A 24 -7.03 11.31 -4.76
N TYR A 25 -6.47 11.94 -5.79
CA TYR A 25 -7.15 12.26 -7.06
C TYR A 25 -6.66 11.40 -8.23
N THR A 26 -5.60 10.62 -8.02
CA THR A 26 -4.92 9.83 -9.05
C THR A 26 -4.74 8.39 -8.59
N SER A 27 -4.65 7.47 -9.55
CA SER A 27 -4.46 6.03 -9.29
C SER A 27 -3.24 5.76 -8.42
N TYR A 28 -2.09 6.39 -8.71
CA TYR A 28 -0.87 6.21 -7.93
C TYR A 28 -0.97 6.73 -6.49
N GLN A 29 -1.81 7.75 -6.22
CA GLN A 29 -2.07 8.19 -4.85
C GLN A 29 -2.86 7.14 -4.08
N LEU A 30 -3.87 6.53 -4.71
CA LEU A 30 -4.63 5.43 -4.11
C LEU A 30 -3.73 4.23 -3.83
N THR A 31 -2.91 3.82 -4.80
CA THR A 31 -1.96 2.71 -4.63
C THR A 31 -0.98 3.00 -3.50
N GLY A 32 -0.42 4.21 -3.42
CA GLY A 32 0.51 4.58 -2.35
C GLY A 32 -0.13 4.51 -0.95
N LEU A 33 -1.40 4.92 -0.84
CA LEU A 33 -2.16 4.79 0.41
C LEU A 33 -2.47 3.33 0.75
N GLU A 34 -2.79 2.52 -0.26
CA GLU A 34 -3.05 1.10 -0.07
C GLU A 34 -1.79 0.35 0.38
N ILE A 35 -0.62 0.66 -0.19
CA ILE A 35 0.67 0.14 0.26
C ILE A 35 0.91 0.51 1.72
N ALA A 36 0.71 1.78 2.10
CA ALA A 36 0.86 2.23 3.48
C ALA A 36 -0.06 1.43 4.43
N ASN A 37 -1.29 1.17 4.01
CA ASN A 37 -2.25 0.38 4.78
C ASN A 37 -1.84 -1.09 4.92
N ILE A 38 -1.40 -1.72 3.82
CA ILE A 38 -0.94 -3.13 3.79
C ILE A 38 0.28 -3.33 4.70
N LEU A 39 1.23 -2.39 4.67
CA LEU A 39 2.45 -2.46 5.47
C LEU A 39 2.24 -1.99 6.92
N GLY A 40 1.09 -1.38 7.23
CA GLY A 40 0.84 -0.75 8.52
C GLY A 40 1.69 0.49 8.79
N ASP A 41 2.19 1.14 7.73
CA ASP A 41 3.21 2.18 7.79
C ASP A 41 2.68 3.53 7.27
N TRP A 42 1.69 4.07 7.97
CA TRP A 42 1.00 5.30 7.58
C TRP A 42 1.86 6.57 7.69
N SER A 43 2.89 6.58 8.53
CA SER A 43 3.82 7.71 8.66
C SER A 43 4.61 7.94 7.36
N HIS A 44 4.85 6.88 6.58
CA HIS A 44 5.56 6.96 5.30
C HIS A 44 4.64 6.95 4.06
N LYS A 45 3.32 7.21 4.20
CA LYS A 45 2.37 7.22 3.06
C LYS A 45 2.83 8.09 1.87
N ALA A 46 3.43 9.25 2.15
CA ALA A 46 3.92 10.15 1.11
C ALA A 46 5.06 9.53 0.29
N LEU A 47 5.94 8.74 0.93
CA LEU A 47 7.00 8.00 0.26
C LEU A 47 6.40 6.95 -0.69
N TYR A 48 5.43 6.17 -0.23
CA TYR A 48 4.78 5.13 -1.04
C TYR A 48 4.03 5.70 -2.24
N ILE A 49 3.34 6.84 -2.09
CA ILE A 49 2.73 7.57 -3.22
C ILE A 49 3.80 7.97 -4.24
N ARG A 50 4.94 8.48 -3.78
CA ARG A 50 6.05 8.89 -4.65
C ARG A 50 6.66 7.70 -5.39
N LEU A 51 6.78 6.55 -4.73
CA LEU A 51 7.25 5.30 -5.34
C LEU A 51 6.26 4.79 -6.40
N ALA A 52 4.96 4.76 -6.08
CA ALA A 52 3.91 4.36 -7.02
C ALA A 52 3.93 5.22 -8.29
N LYS A 53 4.09 6.54 -8.13
CA LYS A 53 4.24 7.47 -9.26
C LYS A 53 5.48 7.19 -10.11
N LYS A 54 6.61 6.82 -9.50
CA LYS A 54 7.90 6.69 -10.20
C LYS A 54 8.09 5.32 -10.86
N HIS A 55 7.63 4.25 -10.21
CA HIS A 55 7.99 2.88 -10.61
C HIS A 55 6.80 2.01 -11.04
N GLY A 56 5.59 2.58 -11.07
CA GLY A 56 4.38 1.90 -11.50
C GLY A 56 3.66 1.16 -10.36
N GLU A 57 2.34 1.20 -10.42
CA GLU A 57 1.44 0.84 -9.32
C GLU A 57 1.40 -0.66 -9.04
N GLY A 58 1.22 -1.48 -10.09
CA GLY A 58 0.93 -2.91 -9.95
C GLY A 58 2.03 -3.69 -9.24
N LYS A 59 3.28 -3.52 -9.68
CA LYS A 59 4.42 -4.25 -9.12
C LYS A 59 4.73 -3.85 -7.67
N LEU A 60 4.50 -2.59 -7.30
CA LEU A 60 4.68 -2.13 -5.91
C LEU A 60 3.58 -2.69 -4.99
N LEU A 61 2.35 -2.74 -5.47
CA LEU A 61 1.24 -3.31 -4.72
C LEU A 61 1.42 -4.82 -4.50
N GLU A 62 1.87 -5.54 -5.53
CA GLU A 62 2.22 -6.97 -5.43
C GLU A 62 3.32 -7.22 -4.40
N LEU A 63 4.39 -6.41 -4.43
CA LEU A 63 5.46 -6.48 -3.45
C LEU A 63 4.94 -6.24 -2.02
N ALA A 64 4.09 -5.22 -1.82
CA ALA A 64 3.52 -4.92 -0.51
C ALA A 64 2.71 -6.10 0.04
N LYS A 65 1.89 -6.75 -0.80
CA LYS A 65 1.12 -7.96 -0.42
C LYS A 65 2.04 -9.10 -0.02
N SER A 66 3.08 -9.39 -0.81
CA SER A 66 4.07 -10.43 -0.48
C SER A 66 4.81 -10.15 0.84
N VAL A 67 5.10 -8.89 1.15
CA VAL A 67 5.71 -8.51 2.44
C VAL A 67 4.73 -8.67 3.60
N ALA A 68 3.44 -8.35 3.40
CA ALA A 68 2.44 -8.46 4.46
C ALA A 68 2.20 -9.91 4.92
N GLU A 69 2.35 -10.88 4.02
CA GLU A 69 2.22 -12.31 4.30
C GLU A 69 3.38 -12.89 5.12
N LYS A 70 4.54 -12.20 5.19
CA LYS A 70 5.69 -12.65 5.96
C LYS A 70 5.48 -12.44 7.46
N LYS A 71 5.05 -13.52 8.13
CA LYS A 71 4.77 -13.54 9.59
C LYS A 71 5.99 -13.26 10.46
N ASN A 72 7.20 -13.53 9.97
CA ASN A 72 8.46 -13.31 10.69
C ASN A 72 9.02 -11.89 10.54
N VAL A 73 8.36 -11.00 9.79
CA VAL A 73 8.80 -9.62 9.58
C VAL A 73 8.00 -8.69 10.50
N VAL A 74 8.68 -8.15 11.52
CA VAL A 74 8.10 -7.20 12.48
C VAL A 74 7.89 -5.83 11.83
N ASN A 75 8.93 -5.29 11.16
CA ASN A 75 8.85 -4.01 10.46
C ASN A 75 8.68 -4.22 8.96
N LYS A 76 7.41 -4.27 8.52
CA LYS A 76 7.03 -4.50 7.12
C LYS A 76 7.44 -3.35 6.20
N GLY A 77 7.32 -2.10 6.64
CA GLY A 77 7.76 -0.93 5.87
C GLY A 77 9.26 -0.96 5.56
N ALA A 78 10.10 -1.18 6.57
CA ALA A 78 11.55 -1.26 6.39
C ALA A 78 11.95 -2.45 5.51
N TYR A 79 11.31 -3.60 5.69
CA TYR A 79 11.58 -4.78 4.87
C TYR A 79 11.15 -4.58 3.42
N PHE A 80 9.99 -3.96 3.18
CA PHE A 80 9.53 -3.56 1.86
C PHE A 80 10.58 -2.70 1.15
N MET A 81 11.10 -1.68 1.83
CA MET A 81 12.14 -0.80 1.28
C MET A 81 13.44 -1.57 0.97
N LYS A 82 13.83 -2.52 1.83
CA LYS A 82 15.00 -3.38 1.59
C LYS A 82 14.84 -4.24 0.33
N VAL A 83 13.69 -4.88 0.16
CA VAL A 83 13.41 -5.73 -1.01
C VAL A 83 13.29 -4.88 -2.28
N LEU A 84 12.62 -3.73 -2.19
CA LEU A 84 12.48 -2.81 -3.31
C LEU A 84 13.85 -2.34 -3.80
N LYS A 85 14.76 -1.99 -2.88
CA LYS A 85 16.13 -1.61 -3.21
C LYS A 85 16.84 -2.74 -3.96
N GLY A 86 16.82 -3.96 -3.44
CA GLY A 86 17.49 -5.11 -4.07
C GLY A 86 16.91 -5.54 -5.42
N LYS A 87 15.68 -5.14 -5.77
CA LYS A 87 15.09 -5.44 -7.08
C LYS A 87 15.32 -4.32 -8.09
N TRP A 88 15.16 -3.04 -7.72
CA TRP A 88 14.96 -1.95 -8.69
C TRP A 88 15.84 -0.69 -8.48
N LEU A 89 16.62 -0.59 -7.41
CA LEU A 89 17.59 0.50 -7.18
C LEU A 89 19.02 -0.01 -7.27
#